data_AF-A0A4P7UII7-F1
#
_entry.id   AF-A0A4P7UII7-F1
#
_cell.length_a   1.000
_cell.length_b   1.000
_cell.length_c   1.000
_cell.angle_alpha   90.00
_cell.angle_beta   90.00
_cell.angle_gamma   90.00
#
_symmetry.space_group_name_H-M   'P 1'
#
loop_
_entity.id
_entity.type
_entity.pdbx_description
1 polymer ?
#
loop_
_entity_poly.entity_id
_entity_poly.type
_entity_poly.pdbx_seq_one_letter_code
_entity_poly.pdbx_strand_id
1 'polypeptide(L)'
;MDMLLPGVRGVRVLERPRLQGRLPQRIKVDNGPEFSGNTLDTWAFEHREQIAFIRPGKPTDNGHIESFNREFRDECLNQNVFLSLHDARRTVEAWRQDYNQRRPHSSLGWLTPEEFRAKNITCNPLETTNLQVVYAVG
;
A
#
# COMPACT_ATOMS: atom_id res chain seq x y z
N MET A 1 -15.94 18.96 11.92
CA MET A 1 -14.51 18.72 12.18
C MET A 1 -14.45 17.32 12.78
N ASP A 2 -14.44 16.29 11.93
CA ASP A 2 -14.45 14.89 12.35
C ASP A 2 -13.07 14.29 12.06
N MET A 3 -12.23 14.31 13.09
CA MET A 3 -10.83 13.88 13.05
C MET A 3 -10.65 12.51 13.73
N LEU A 4 -11.63 11.61 13.58
CA LEU A 4 -11.63 10.27 14.20
C LEU A 4 -12.31 9.21 13.30
N LEU A 5 -11.74 8.93 12.12
CA LEU A 5 -12.12 7.72 11.36
C LEU A 5 -10.88 6.89 10.95
N PRO A 6 -10.17 6.28 11.92
CA PRO A 6 -8.84 5.74 11.64
C PRO A 6 -8.87 4.27 11.14
N GLY A 7 -9.70 3.39 11.73
CA GLY A 7 -9.70 1.95 11.37
C GLY A 7 -10.62 1.55 10.19
N VAL A 8 -11.82 2.12 10.11
CA VAL A 8 -12.83 1.71 9.10
C VAL A 8 -12.39 2.06 7.67
N ARG A 9 -11.65 3.16 7.50
CA ARG A 9 -11.08 3.53 6.19
C ARG A 9 -10.01 2.54 5.74
N GLY A 10 -9.13 2.11 6.63
CA GLY A 10 -8.12 1.10 6.34
C GLY A 10 -8.75 -0.21 5.87
N VAL A 11 -9.73 -0.71 6.61
CA VAL A 11 -10.51 -1.91 6.24
C VAL A 11 -11.15 -1.75 4.86
N ARG A 12 -11.81 -0.63 4.58
CA ARG A 12 -12.47 -0.39 3.29
C ARG A 12 -11.48 -0.41 2.11
N VAL A 13 -10.25 0.04 2.32
CA VAL A 13 -9.20 -0.03 1.29
C VAL A 13 -8.74 -1.47 1.08
N LEU A 14 -8.69 -2.29 2.13
CA LEU A 14 -8.33 -3.71 2.08
C LEU A 14 -9.40 -4.62 1.47
N GLU A 15 -10.68 -4.24 1.58
CA GLU A 15 -11.79 -4.99 0.98
C GLU A 15 -11.65 -5.14 -0.54
N ARG A 16 -11.24 -4.08 -1.24
CA ARG A 16 -11.13 -4.11 -2.70
C ARG A 16 -10.11 -5.16 -3.20
N PRO A 17 -8.85 -5.20 -2.75
CA PRO A 17 -7.92 -6.26 -3.14
C PRO A 17 -8.31 -7.63 -2.60
N ARG A 18 -8.96 -7.73 -1.42
CA ARG A 18 -9.48 -9.00 -0.88
C ARG A 18 -10.51 -9.63 -1.81
N LEU A 19 -11.52 -8.87 -2.23
CA LEU A 19 -12.56 -9.32 -3.17
C LEU A 19 -11.99 -9.69 -4.55
N GLN A 20 -10.82 -9.16 -4.91
CA GLN A 20 -10.12 -9.49 -6.14
C GLN A 20 -9.19 -10.71 -6.00
N GLY A 21 -9.09 -11.31 -4.80
CA GLY A 21 -8.15 -12.42 -4.52
C GLY A 21 -6.68 -11.97 -4.58
N ARG A 22 -6.41 -10.68 -4.36
CA ARG A 22 -5.08 -10.06 -4.52
C ARG A 22 -4.43 -9.67 -3.18
N LEU A 23 -4.99 -10.16 -2.07
CA LEU A 23 -4.43 -9.88 -0.76
C LEU A 23 -3.16 -10.72 -0.55
N PRO A 24 -2.06 -10.13 -0.05
CA PRO A 24 -0.90 -10.92 0.34
C PRO A 24 -1.18 -11.74 1.60
N GLN A 25 -0.40 -12.81 1.80
CA GLN A 25 -0.49 -13.65 3.00
C GLN A 25 -0.17 -12.90 4.30
N ARG A 26 0.62 -11.81 4.22
CA ARG A 26 0.95 -10.98 5.36
C ARG A 26 0.95 -9.50 4.98
N ILE A 27 0.15 -8.71 5.70
CA ILE A 27 0.10 -7.26 5.55
C ILE A 27 0.97 -6.65 6.65
N LYS A 28 1.90 -5.78 6.27
CA LYS A 28 2.75 -5.07 7.22
C LYS A 28 2.19 -3.66 7.43
N VAL A 29 2.00 -3.28 8.69
CA VAL A 29 1.38 -2.01 9.06
C VAL A 29 2.26 -1.28 10.07
N ASP A 30 2.33 0.05 9.97
CA ASP A 30 3.03 0.88 10.95
C ASP A 30 2.22 0.93 12.26
N ASN A 31 2.87 1.29 13.36
CA ASN A 31 2.25 1.51 14.68
C ASN A 31 1.53 2.86 14.77
N GLY A 32 1.07 3.40 13.63
CA GLY A 32 0.27 4.62 13.62
C GLY A 32 -1.01 4.43 14.45
N PRO A 33 -1.44 5.46 15.20
CA PRO A 33 -2.66 5.39 16.01
C PRO A 33 -3.91 5.04 15.17
N GLU A 34 -3.84 5.28 13.86
CA GLU A 34 -4.89 4.94 12.91
C GLU A 34 -5.04 3.44 12.64
N PHE A 35 -3.99 2.66 12.92
CA PHE A 35 -3.95 1.21 12.73
C PHE A 35 -3.89 0.42 14.04
N SER A 36 -3.66 1.09 15.17
CA SER A 36 -3.65 0.49 16.52
C SER A 36 -5.05 0.30 17.12
N GLY A 37 -6.12 0.46 16.32
CA GLY A 37 -7.50 0.32 16.78
C GLY A 37 -8.06 -1.08 16.53
N ASN A 38 -8.94 -1.56 17.44
CA ASN A 38 -9.59 -2.87 17.37
C ASN A 38 -10.24 -3.22 16.02
N THR A 39 -10.60 -2.24 15.19
CA THR A 39 -11.26 -2.46 13.89
C THR A 39 -10.40 -3.24 12.91
N LEU A 40 -9.10 -2.94 12.82
CA LEU A 40 -8.22 -3.61 11.87
C LEU A 40 -7.91 -5.05 12.33
N ASP A 41 -7.70 -5.23 13.64
CA ASP A 41 -7.50 -6.54 14.26
C ASP A 41 -8.76 -7.42 14.14
N THR A 42 -9.95 -6.86 14.35
CA THR A 42 -11.23 -7.57 14.18
C THR A 42 -11.41 -8.01 12.73
N TRP A 43 -11.15 -7.12 11.77
CA TRP A 43 -11.23 -7.46 10.35
C TRP A 43 -10.24 -8.57 9.97
N ALA A 44 -9.01 -8.51 10.48
CA ALA A 44 -7.99 -9.53 10.22
C ALA A 44 -8.41 -10.89 10.80
N PHE A 45 -8.98 -10.89 12.00
CA PHE A 45 -9.49 -12.09 12.65
C PHE A 45 -10.65 -12.72 11.87
N GLU A 46 -11.65 -11.91 11.49
CA GLU A 46 -12.83 -12.37 10.73
C GLU A 46 -12.44 -12.98 9.38
N HIS A 47 -11.44 -12.40 8.73
CA HIS A 47 -10.99 -12.82 7.40
C HIS A 47 -9.81 -13.78 7.41
N ARG A 48 -9.31 -14.15 8.59
CA ARG A 48 -8.12 -15.00 8.82
C ARG A 48 -6.86 -14.47 8.12
N GLU A 49 -6.74 -13.14 8.03
CA GLU A 49 -5.60 -12.46 7.41
C GLU A 49 -4.51 -12.19 8.45
N GLN A 50 -3.24 -12.30 8.08
CA GLN A 50 -2.12 -12.02 8.99
C GLN A 50 -1.68 -10.57 8.88
N ILE A 51 -1.95 -9.78 9.92
CA ILE A 51 -1.43 -8.41 10.05
C ILE A 51 -0.20 -8.44 10.96
N ALA A 52 0.90 -7.87 10.49
CA ALA A 52 2.15 -7.76 11.21
C ALA A 52 2.52 -6.30 11.41
N PHE A 53 2.47 -5.85 12.66
CA PHE A 53 2.96 -4.52 13.03
C PHE A 53 4.48 -4.45 12.96
N ILE A 54 5.02 -3.30 12.54
CA ILE A 54 6.47 -3.10 12.53
C ILE A 54 7.02 -3.11 13.97
N ARG A 55 8.24 -3.63 14.14
CA ARG A 55 8.86 -3.63 15.47
C ARG A 55 9.24 -2.18 15.84
N PRO A 56 8.89 -1.71 17.06
CA PRO A 56 9.33 -0.40 17.55
C PRO A 56 10.85 -0.28 17.45
N GLY A 57 11.36 0.82 16.89
CA GLY A 57 12.79 1.11 16.82
C GLY A 57 13.57 0.54 15.62
N LYS A 58 12.90 0.01 14.58
CA LYS A 58 13.56 -0.37 13.30
C LYS A 58 13.01 0.43 12.10
N PRO A 59 13.44 1.69 11.90
CA PRO A 59 13.00 2.51 10.77
C PRO A 59 13.40 1.96 9.39
N THR A 60 14.42 1.10 9.32
CA THR A 60 14.85 0.47 8.05
C THR A 60 13.78 -0.40 7.40
N ASP A 61 12.81 -0.87 8.19
CA ASP A 61 11.73 -1.73 7.75
C ASP A 61 10.63 -1.00 6.96
N ASN A 62 10.69 0.34 6.93
CA ASN A 62 9.72 1.23 6.28
C ASN A 62 10.33 2.00 5.09
N GLY A 63 11.60 1.77 4.76
CA GLY A 63 12.31 2.58 3.76
C GLY A 63 11.66 2.58 2.37
N HIS A 64 10.99 1.48 1.99
CA HIS A 64 10.26 1.40 0.72
C HIS A 64 9.04 2.32 0.68
N ILE A 65 8.23 2.33 1.74
CA ILE A 65 7.05 3.20 1.77
C ILE A 65 7.45 4.67 1.94
N GLU A 66 8.54 4.95 2.65
CA GLU A 66 9.10 6.29 2.77
C GLU A 66 9.59 6.83 1.42
N SER A 67 10.30 6.00 0.64
CA SER A 67 10.71 6.36 -0.73
C SER A 67 9.49 6.60 -1.63
N PHE A 68 8.51 5.70 -1.59
CA PHE A 68 7.26 5.85 -2.33
C PHE A 68 6.53 7.15 -1.97
N ASN A 69 6.37 7.45 -0.69
CA ASN A 69 5.68 8.65 -0.22
C ASN A 69 6.40 9.93 -0.62
N ARG A 70 7.74 9.90 -0.60
CA ARG A 70 8.56 11.02 -1.06
C ARG A 70 8.36 11.25 -2.56
N GLU A 71 8.51 10.21 -3.37
CA GLU A 71 8.31 10.29 -4.83
C GLU A 71 6.89 10.76 -5.17
N PHE A 72 5.87 10.21 -4.51
CA PHE A 72 4.48 10.64 -4.70
C PHE A 72 4.29 12.13 -4.37
N ARG A 73 4.87 12.60 -3.26
CA ARG A 73 4.79 14.01 -2.88
C ARG A 73 5.52 14.90 -3.89
N ASP A 74 6.76 14.56 -4.21
CA ASP A 74 7.64 15.42 -5.00
C ASP A 74 7.26 15.44 -6.48
N GLU A 75 6.79 14.32 -7.02
CA GLU A 75 6.50 14.15 -8.45
C GLU A 75 5.01 14.32 -8.77
N CYS A 76 4.10 13.95 -7.86
CA CYS A 76 2.66 14.12 -8.08
C CYS A 76 2.11 15.35 -7.37
N LEU A 77 2.20 15.41 -6.04
CA LEU A 77 1.45 16.43 -5.28
C LEU A 77 2.04 17.83 -5.45
N ASN A 78 3.36 17.96 -5.43
CA ASN A 78 4.04 19.26 -5.52
C ASN A 78 4.06 19.83 -6.95
N GLN A 79 3.90 18.99 -7.98
CA GLN A 79 3.92 19.41 -9.39
C GLN A 79 2.53 19.81 -9.92
N ASN A 80 1.46 19.60 -9.15
CA ASN A 80 0.09 19.76 -9.63
C ASN A 80 -0.69 20.73 -8.75
N VAL A 81 -1.40 21.67 -9.39
CA VAL A 81 -2.43 22.48 -8.74
C VAL A 81 -3.78 21.86 -9.06
N PHE A 82 -4.50 21.39 -8.05
CA PHE A 82 -5.79 20.73 -8.24
C PHE A 82 -6.93 21.75 -8.28
N LEU A 83 -7.71 21.73 -9.35
CA LEU A 83 -8.87 22.62 -9.50
C LEU A 83 -10.14 22.02 -8.89
N SER A 84 -10.17 20.71 -8.64
CA SER A 84 -11.27 20.01 -8.00
C SER A 84 -10.84 18.66 -7.43
N LEU A 85 -11.70 18.03 -6.62
CA LEU A 85 -11.48 16.66 -6.14
C LEU A 85 -11.48 15.63 -7.29
N HIS A 86 -12.26 15.88 -8.34
CA HIS A 86 -12.27 15.01 -9.52
C HIS A 86 -10.93 15.07 -10.26
N ASP A 87 -10.40 16.28 -10.43
CA ASP A 87 -9.09 16.53 -11.02
C ASP A 87 -7.97 15.87 -10.20
N ALA A 88 -7.95 16.06 -8.88
CA ALA A 88 -7.02 15.37 -7.99
C ALA A 88 -7.07 13.85 -8.13
N ARG A 89 -8.27 13.25 -8.15
CA ARG A 89 -8.43 11.80 -8.32
C ARG A 89 -7.88 11.31 -9.65
N ARG A 90 -8.11 12.05 -10.74
CA ARG A 90 -7.59 11.69 -12.06
C ARG A 90 -6.08 11.76 -12.11
N THR A 91 -5.49 12.83 -11.59
CA THR A 91 -4.04 13.03 -11.58
C THR A 91 -3.34 11.96 -10.73
N VAL A 92 -3.86 11.70 -9.53
CA VAL A 92 -3.31 10.66 -8.64
C VAL A 92 -3.44 9.27 -9.26
N GLU A 93 -4.56 8.95 -9.90
CA GLU A 93 -4.73 7.66 -10.57
C GLU A 93 -3.79 7.50 -11.78
N ALA A 94 -3.59 8.57 -12.56
CA ALA A 94 -2.63 8.56 -13.67
C ALA A 94 -1.20 8.35 -13.16
N TRP A 95 -0.79 9.05 -12.11
CA TRP A 95 0.52 8.86 -11.48
C TRP A 95 0.67 7.43 -10.94
N ARG A 96 -0.36 6.89 -10.27
CA ARG A 96 -0.36 5.51 -9.76
C ARG A 96 -0.17 4.49 -10.87
N GLN A 97 -0.82 4.67 -12.03
CA GLN A 97 -0.66 3.77 -13.17
C GLN A 97 0.76 3.87 -13.75
N ASP A 98 1.28 5.08 -13.91
CA ASP A 98 2.63 5.30 -14.42
C ASP A 98 3.69 4.64 -13.52
N TYR A 99 3.62 4.89 -12.21
CA TYR A 99 4.48 4.26 -11.21
C TYR A 99 4.45 2.72 -11.29
N ASN A 100 3.25 2.13 -11.37
CA ASN A 100 3.11 0.68 -11.34
C ASN A 100 3.44 -0.04 -12.66
N GLN A 101 3.31 0.64 -13.80
CA GLN A 101 3.35 0.00 -15.12
C GLN A 101 4.50 0.44 -16.02
N ARG A 102 5.10 1.61 -15.75
CA ARG A 102 6.10 2.20 -16.65
C ARG A 102 7.44 2.43 -15.99
N ARG A 103 7.49 2.58 -14.65
CA ARG A 103 8.71 2.92 -13.94
C ARG A 103 9.45 1.68 -13.43
N PRO A 104 10.63 1.33 -13.97
CA PRO A 104 11.45 0.26 -13.41
C PRO A 104 12.14 0.72 -12.13
N HIS A 105 12.16 -0.14 -11.11
CA HIS A 105 12.83 0.14 -9.84
C HIS A 105 14.05 -0.75 -9.65
N SER A 106 15.18 -0.15 -9.25
CA SER A 106 16.43 -0.89 -9.00
C SER A 106 16.27 -1.94 -7.90
N SER A 107 15.45 -1.67 -6.87
CA SER A 107 15.10 -2.62 -5.80
C SER A 107 14.32 -3.84 -6.30
N LEU A 108 13.68 -3.74 -7.46
CA LEU A 108 12.92 -4.83 -8.10
C LEU A 108 13.71 -5.47 -9.26
N GLY A 109 15.02 -5.26 -9.32
CA GLY A 109 15.85 -5.76 -10.41
C GLY A 109 15.56 -5.08 -11.75
N TRP A 110 15.26 -3.77 -11.71
CA TRP A 110 14.87 -2.96 -12.88
C TRP A 110 13.57 -3.40 -13.55
N LEU A 111 12.67 -4.00 -12.78
CA LEU A 111 11.30 -4.30 -13.20
C LEU A 111 10.35 -3.24 -12.67
N THR A 112 9.26 -3.04 -13.40
CA THR A 112 8.10 -2.31 -12.88
C THR A 112 7.40 -3.11 -11.79
N PRO A 113 6.64 -2.47 -10.88
CA PRO A 113 5.89 -3.18 -9.85
C PRO A 113 4.93 -4.23 -10.43
N GLU A 114 4.30 -3.95 -11.58
CA GLU A 114 3.41 -4.90 -12.26
C GLU A 114 4.17 -6.09 -12.86
N GLU A 115 5.31 -5.88 -13.50
CA GLU A 115 6.14 -6.97 -14.02
C GLU A 115 6.71 -7.84 -12.91
N PHE A 116 7.19 -7.21 -11.82
CA PHE A 116 7.66 -7.92 -10.64
C PHE A 116 6.53 -8.78 -10.04
N ARG A 117 5.32 -8.22 -9.92
CA ARG A 117 4.14 -8.97 -9.46
C ARG A 117 3.84 -10.16 -10.38
N ALA A 118 3.80 -9.95 -11.69
CA ALA A 118 3.49 -10.99 -12.67
C ALA A 118 4.51 -12.15 -12.59
N LYS A 119 5.81 -11.85 -12.55
CA LYS A 119 6.87 -12.87 -12.43
C LYS A 119 6.76 -13.69 -11.15
N ASN A 120 6.42 -13.06 -10.02
CA ASN A 120 6.31 -13.74 -8.75
C ASN A 120 5.00 -14.54 -8.57
N ILE A 121 3.95 -14.22 -9.35
CA ILE A 121 2.72 -15.02 -9.39
C ILE A 121 2.93 -16.29 -10.23
N THR A 122 3.66 -16.21 -11.35
CA THR A 122 3.80 -17.34 -12.29
C THR A 122 4.84 -18.38 -11.89
N CYS A 123 5.79 -18.04 -11.01
CA CYS A 123 6.89 -18.93 -10.64
C CYS A 123 6.69 -19.69 -9.32
N ASN A 124 5.52 -19.59 -8.67
CA ASN A 124 5.31 -20.33 -7.43
C ASN A 124 3.86 -20.77 -7.19
N PRO A 125 3.47 -22.01 -7.59
CA PRO A 125 2.15 -22.53 -7.24
C PRO A 125 2.02 -22.86 -5.74
N LEU A 126 3.13 -22.97 -4.99
CA LEU A 126 3.11 -23.50 -3.61
C LEU A 126 4.06 -22.81 -2.59
N GLU A 127 4.87 -21.81 -2.97
CA GLU A 127 5.65 -21.02 -1.99
C GLU A 127 5.43 -19.49 -2.12
N THR A 128 4.62 -18.99 -1.20
CA THR A 128 4.86 -17.81 -0.34
C THR A 128 5.60 -16.61 -0.96
N THR A 129 4.86 -15.69 -1.61
CA THR A 129 5.41 -14.37 -1.90
C THR A 129 5.20 -13.43 -0.72
N ASN A 130 6.30 -12.93 -0.14
CA ASN A 130 6.33 -11.80 0.81
C ASN A 130 5.94 -10.49 0.12
N LEU A 131 4.72 -10.39 -0.42
CA LEU A 131 4.18 -9.15 -0.93
C LEU A 131 3.77 -8.28 0.26
N GLN A 132 4.62 -7.34 0.66
CA GLN A 132 4.24 -6.34 1.65
C GLN A 132 3.43 -5.25 0.95
N VAL A 133 2.11 -5.29 1.09
CA VAL A 133 1.26 -4.14 0.77
C VAL A 133 1.28 -3.25 2.01
N VAL A 134 2.08 -2.19 1.97
CA VAL A 134 2.14 -1.17 3.03
C VAL A 134 1.35 0.04 2.52
N TYR A 135 0.27 0.38 3.21
CA TYR A 135 -0.54 1.56 2.88
C TYR A 135 0.03 2.78 3.59
N ALA A 136 0.38 3.80 2.81
CA ALA A 136 0.56 5.14 3.35
C ALA A 136 -0.74 5.93 3.17
N VAL A 137 -1.25 6.45 4.28
CA VAL A 137 -2.35 7.40 4.28
C VAL A 137 -1.73 8.80 4.39
N GLY A 138 -1.72 9.53 3.27
CA GLY A 138 -1.51 10.97 3.23
C GLY A 138 -2.84 11.68 3.00
#